data_AF-A0A8T5UDB7-F1
#
_entry.id   AF-A0A8T5UDB7-F1
#
_cell.length_a   1.000
_cell.length_b   1.000
_cell.length_c   1.000
_cell.angle_alpha   90.00
_cell.angle_beta   90.00
_cell.angle_gamma   90.00
#
_symmetry.space_group_name_H-M   'P 1'
#
loop_
_entity.id
_entity.type
_entity.pdbx_description
1 polymer ?
#
loop_
_entity_poly.entity_id
_entity_poly.type
_entity_poly.pdbx_seq_one_letter_code
_entity_poly.pdbx_strand_id
1 'polypeptide(L)'
;MRFKTIYILTENLNFFYKINNGLKDKRVQFRILTFWDKIPNIPSVILTTAKESSQIEIVNKDTNLLEFIDGDDINQYILKVLAVFRLGYQDYDNLIFSIDPGLNHIGIVVFLDDYF
;
A
#
# COMPACT_ATOMS: atom_id res chain seq x y z
N MET A 1 16.19 4.58 0.45
CA MET A 1 14.82 4.03 0.60
C MET A 1 14.61 3.72 2.08
N ARG A 2 13.75 4.47 2.80
CA ARG A 2 13.43 4.14 4.20
C ARG A 2 12.52 2.91 4.21
N PHE A 3 12.88 1.88 4.97
CA PHE A 3 12.01 0.71 5.15
C PHE A 3 10.71 1.16 5.83
N LYS A 4 9.60 1.15 5.10
CA LYS A 4 8.27 1.27 5.69
C LYS A 4 7.83 -0.11 6.15
N THR A 5 7.05 -0.17 7.23
CA THR A 5 6.35 -1.40 7.65
C THR A 5 4.87 -1.26 7.32
N ILE A 6 4.25 -2.32 6.82
CA ILE A 6 2.78 -2.36 6.65
C ILE A 6 2.17 -2.89 7.94
N TYR A 7 1.15 -2.19 8.43
CA TYR A 7 0.28 -2.61 9.52
C TYR A 7 -1.15 -2.76 8.98
N ILE A 8 -1.83 -3.85 9.36
CA ILE A 8 -3.28 -3.98 9.17
C ILE A 8 -3.93 -3.70 10.53
N LEU A 9 -4.81 -2.70 10.57
CA LEU A 9 -5.56 -2.29 11.75
C LEU A 9 -7.05 -2.25 11.39
N THR A 10 -7.77 -3.31 11.73
CA THR A 10 -9.18 -3.47 11.40
C THR A 10 -9.83 -4.52 12.30
N GLU A 11 -11.10 -4.32 12.64
CA GLU A 11 -11.98 -5.34 13.24
C GLU A 11 -12.87 -6.00 12.16
N ASN A 12 -12.91 -5.44 10.94
CA ASN A 12 -13.61 -6.02 9.81
C ASN A 12 -12.88 -7.27 9.26
N LEU A 13 -13.33 -8.44 9.71
CA LEU A 13 -12.75 -9.74 9.30
C LEU A 13 -12.79 -9.97 7.79
N ASN A 14 -13.83 -9.52 7.08
CA ASN A 14 -13.93 -9.71 5.64
C ASN A 14 -12.83 -8.92 4.91
N PHE A 15 -12.63 -7.65 5.30
CA PHE A 15 -11.53 -6.84 4.80
C PHE A 15 -10.17 -7.47 5.17
N PHE A 16 -9.99 -7.89 6.42
CA PHE A 16 -8.77 -8.56 6.88
C PHE A 16 -8.39 -9.76 6.01
N TYR A 17 -9.32 -10.70 5.77
CA TYR A 17 -9.00 -11.90 4.98
C TYR A 17 -8.65 -11.56 3.53
N LYS A 18 -9.39 -10.63 2.92
CA LYS A 18 -9.13 -10.13 1.58
C LYS A 18 -7.73 -9.55 1.44
N ILE A 19 -7.33 -8.66 2.36
CA ILE A 19 -6.02 -8.01 2.30
C ILE A 19 -4.88 -8.96 2.71
N ASN A 20 -5.09 -9.81 3.72
CA ASN A 20 -4.12 -10.82 4.15
C ASN A 20 -3.75 -11.76 3.01
N ASN A 21 -4.74 -12.27 2.27
CA ASN A 21 -4.49 -13.16 1.15
C ASN A 21 -3.74 -12.43 0.03
N GLY A 22 -4.23 -11.24 -0.36
CA GLY A 22 -3.60 -10.44 -1.40
C GLY A 22 -2.15 -10.04 -1.13
N LEU A 23 -1.80 -9.72 0.12
CA LEU A 23 -0.42 -9.40 0.50
C LEU A 23 0.46 -10.65 0.59
N LYS A 24 -0.07 -11.76 1.12
CA LYS A 24 0.66 -13.04 1.18
C LYS A 24 0.99 -13.60 -0.20
N ASP A 25 0.05 -13.55 -1.14
CA ASP A 25 0.25 -13.99 -2.53
C ASP A 25 1.39 -13.22 -3.19
N LYS A 26 1.57 -11.96 -2.82
CA LYS A 26 2.63 -11.07 -3.32
C LYS A 26 3.89 -11.07 -2.45
N ARG A 27 3.96 -11.94 -1.44
CA ARG A 27 5.09 -12.10 -0.51
C ARG A 27 5.48 -10.79 0.21
N VAL A 28 4.50 -9.96 0.51
CA VAL A 28 4.70 -8.71 1.24
C VAL A 28 4.57 -8.97 2.73
N GLN A 29 5.58 -8.56 3.50
CA GLN A 29 5.54 -8.66 4.95
C GLN A 29 4.69 -7.54 5.55
N PHE A 30 3.87 -7.89 6.53
CA PHE A 30 3.04 -6.97 7.29
C PHE A 30 2.91 -7.43 8.74
N ARG A 31 2.45 -6.52 9.59
CA ARG A 31 2.10 -6.78 10.99
C ARG A 31 0.62 -6.49 11.20
N ILE A 32 0.03 -7.10 12.22
CA ILE A 32 -1.36 -6.87 12.59
C ILE A 32 -1.36 -6.03 13.86
N LEU A 33 -2.22 -5.03 13.91
CA LEU A 33 -2.51 -4.21 15.08
C LEU A 33 -3.99 -4.35 15.44
N THR A 34 -4.28 -4.14 16.71
CA THR A 34 -5.63 -3.97 17.26
C THR A 34 -5.83 -2.50 17.65
N PHE A 35 -7.06 -2.06 17.85
CA PHE A 35 -7.34 -0.68 18.29
C PHE A 35 -6.84 -0.38 19.71
N TRP A 36 -6.44 -1.42 20.46
CA TRP A 36 -5.81 -1.29 21.77
C TRP A 36 -4.28 -1.09 21.67
N ASP A 37 -3.69 -1.38 20.51
CA ASP A 37 -2.26 -1.25 20.30
C ASP A 37 -1.88 0.20 20.04
N LYS A 38 -0.75 0.61 20.62
CA LYS A 38 -0.14 1.90 20.29
C LYS A 38 0.42 1.85 18.87
N ILE A 39 -0.05 2.76 18.01
CA ILE A 39 0.49 2.90 16.65
C ILE A 39 1.98 3.28 16.74
N PRO A 40 2.88 2.52 16.10
CA PRO A 40 4.31 2.82 16.14
C PRO A 40 4.65 4.21 15.58
N ASN A 41 5.48 4.96 16.29
CA ASN A 41 5.97 6.26 15.83
C ASN A 41 7.16 6.12 14.85
N ILE A 42 6.95 5.37 13.77
CA ILE A 42 7.91 5.15 12.69
C ILE A 42 7.21 5.29 11.32
N PRO A 43 7.95 5.59 10.24
CA PRO A 43 7.38 5.61 8.90
C PRO A 43 6.72 4.26 8.56
N SER A 44 5.44 4.30 8.22
CA SER A 44 4.64 3.08 8.03
C SER A 44 3.47 3.28 7.08
N VAL A 45 2.79 2.18 6.73
CA VAL A 45 1.52 2.20 6.01
C VAL A 45 0.51 1.44 6.87
N ILE A 46 -0.58 2.09 7.24
CA ILE A 46 -1.68 1.48 8.01
C ILE A 46 -2.84 1.21 7.05
N LEU A 47 -3.28 -0.04 7.01
CA LEU A 47 -4.40 -0.50 6.20
C LEU A 47 -5.62 -0.68 7.09
N THR A 48 -6.71 -0.02 6.74
CA THR A 48 -7.96 -0.03 7.51
C THR A 48 -9.16 0.14 6.58
N THR A 49 -10.37 0.10 7.11
CA THR A 49 -11.58 0.48 6.36
C THR A 49 -11.93 1.96 6.57
N ALA A 50 -12.62 2.58 5.62
CA ALA A 50 -13.08 3.96 5.74
C ALA A 50 -14.03 4.20 6.94
N LYS A 51 -14.73 3.16 7.39
CA LYS A 51 -15.60 3.22 8.59
C LYS A 51 -14.79 3.31 9.89
N GLU A 52 -13.60 2.72 9.88
CA GLU A 52 -12.73 2.60 11.05
C GLU A 52 -11.70 3.73 11.13
N SER A 53 -11.38 4.38 10.02
CA SER A 53 -10.28 5.35 9.92
C SER A 53 -10.41 6.55 10.84
N SER A 54 -11.65 6.99 11.12
CA SER A 54 -11.93 8.10 12.04
C SER A 54 -11.48 7.84 13.48
N GLN A 55 -11.25 6.57 13.85
CA GLN A 55 -10.80 6.16 15.19
C GLN A 55 -9.27 6.09 15.30
N ILE A 56 -8.54 6.31 14.19
CA ILE A 56 -7.10 6.11 14.10
C ILE A 56 -6.39 7.46 14.16
N GLU A 57 -5.63 7.69 15.23
CA GLU A 57 -4.81 8.88 15.38
C GLU A 57 -3.39 8.64 14.85
N ILE A 58 -3.02 9.35 13.78
CA ILE A 58 -1.68 9.24 13.19
C ILE A 58 -0.71 10.15 13.96
N VAL A 59 0.19 9.55 14.72
CA VAL A 59 1.20 10.29 15.51
C VAL A 59 2.43 10.65 14.67
N ASN A 60 2.77 9.85 13.66
CA ASN A 60 3.96 10.05 12.82
C ASN A 60 3.58 10.62 11.44
N LYS A 61 4.20 11.74 11.04
CA LYS A 61 3.91 12.42 9.76
C LYS A 61 4.27 11.60 8.52
N ASP A 62 5.19 10.65 8.63
CA ASP A 62 5.61 9.77 7.53
C ASP A 62 4.76 8.47 7.47
N THR A 63 3.72 8.36 8.31
CA THR A 63 2.76 7.25 8.29
C THR A 63 1.61 7.57 7.35
N ASN A 64 1.38 6.67 6.41
CA ASN A 64 0.26 6.77 5.47
C ASN A 64 -0.89 5.89 5.96
N LEU A 65 -2.08 6.46 6.10
CA LEU A 65 -3.31 5.70 6.33
C LEU A 65 -4.01 5.45 4.99
N LEU A 66 -4.23 4.17 4.68
CA LEU A 66 -4.93 3.75 3.47
C LEU A 66 -6.26 3.10 3.83
N GLU A 67 -7.32 3.78 3.44
CA GLU A 67 -8.69 3.36 3.71
C GLU A 67 -9.23 2.53 2.55
N PHE A 68 -9.81 1.39 2.87
CA PHE A 68 -10.61 0.60 1.95
C PHE A 68 -12.08 1.01 2.06
N ILE A 69 -12.70 1.34 0.93
CA ILE A 69 -14.13 1.67 0.88
C ILE A 69 -14.89 0.39 0.53
N ASP A 70 -15.96 0.10 1.28
CA ASP A 70 -16.81 -1.07 1.01
C ASP A 70 -17.39 -0.99 -0.40
N GLY A 71 -17.11 -2.01 -1.22
CA GLY A 71 -17.52 -2.07 -2.62
C GLY A 71 -16.37 -1.84 -3.61
N ASP A 72 -15.22 -1.34 -3.15
CA ASP A 72 -14.03 -1.18 -3.98
C ASP A 72 -13.48 -2.52 -4.47
N ASP A 73 -12.80 -2.49 -5.62
CA ASP A 73 -12.03 -3.62 -6.11
C ASP A 73 -10.80 -3.85 -5.22
N ILE A 74 -10.77 -5.00 -4.55
CA ILE A 74 -9.67 -5.36 -3.64
C ILE A 74 -8.32 -5.43 -4.35
N ASN A 75 -8.26 -5.86 -5.62
CA ASN A 75 -7.01 -5.95 -6.37
C ASN A 75 -6.46 -4.56 -6.68
N GLN A 76 -7.32 -3.61 -7.04
CA GLN A 76 -6.93 -2.21 -7.22
C GLN A 76 -6.44 -1.60 -5.90
N TYR A 77 -7.14 -1.88 -4.79
CA TYR A 77 -6.70 -1.46 -3.47
C TYR A 77 -5.33 -2.05 -3.11
N ILE A 78 -5.09 -3.35 -3.33
CA ILE A 78 -3.78 -3.98 -3.10
C ILE A 78 -2.70 -3.30 -3.94
N LEU A 79 -2.97 -3.00 -5.22
CA LEU A 79 -2.01 -2.28 -6.06
C LEU A 79 -1.66 -0.90 -5.48
N LYS A 80 -2.66 -0.15 -5.00
CA LYS A 80 -2.47 1.12 -4.28
C LYS A 80 -1.59 0.94 -3.04
N VAL A 81 -1.84 -0.10 -2.24
CA VAL A 81 -1.02 -0.44 -1.06
C VAL A 81 0.44 -0.66 -1.46
N LEU A 82 0.70 -1.43 -2.51
CA LEU A 82 2.07 -1.72 -2.97
C LEU A 82 2.78 -0.47 -3.49
N ALA A 83 2.08 0.36 -4.26
CA ALA A 83 2.60 1.62 -4.76
C ALA A 83 3.01 2.51 -3.58
N VAL A 84 2.10 2.72 -2.63
CA VAL A 84 2.36 3.55 -1.44
C VAL A 84 3.47 2.99 -0.55
N PHE A 85 3.54 1.67 -0.43
CA PHE A 85 4.57 0.99 0.34
C PHE A 85 5.97 1.15 -0.28
N ARG A 86 6.08 1.02 -1.61
CA ARG A 86 7.36 1.08 -2.33
C ARG A 86 7.82 2.52 -2.58
N LEU A 87 6.91 3.39 -2.98
CA LEU A 87 7.22 4.70 -3.53
C LEU A 87 6.79 5.86 -2.61
N GLY A 88 5.95 5.57 -1.60
CA GLY A 88 5.35 6.57 -0.73
C GLY A 88 3.98 7.04 -1.22
N TYR A 89 3.32 7.89 -0.43
CA TYR A 89 2.08 8.54 -0.86
C TYR A 89 2.48 9.80 -1.59
N GLN A 90 2.31 9.81 -2.91
CA GLN A 90 2.58 10.94 -3.78
C GLN A 90 1.43 10.99 -4.78
N ASP A 91 1.00 12.19 -5.14
CA ASP A 91 0.19 12.36 -6.34
C ASP A 91 1.17 12.12 -7.50
N TYR A 92 1.00 11.00 -8.20
CA TYR A 92 1.87 10.67 -9.31
C TYR A 92 1.40 11.43 -10.53
N ASP A 93 2.25 12.29 -11.06
CA ASP A 93 1.90 13.17 -12.16
C ASP A 93 2.16 12.51 -13.52
N ASN A 94 3.17 11.62 -13.60
CA ASN A 94 3.64 11.10 -14.88
C ASN A 94 3.95 9.59 -14.86
N LEU A 95 3.45 8.88 -15.89
CA LEU A 95 3.79 7.50 -16.19
C LEU A 95 4.52 7.45 -17.54
N ILE A 96 5.79 7.08 -17.53
CA ILE A 96 6.64 7.06 -18.73
C ILE A 96 6.89 5.61 -19.14
N PHE A 97 6.61 5.31 -20.40
CA PHE A 97 6.93 4.01 -21.01
C PHE A 97 8.15 4.18 -21.90
N SER A 98 9.24 3.52 -21.57
CA SER A 98 10.40 3.38 -22.46
C SER A 98 10.34 2.00 -23.11
N ILE A 99 10.16 1.99 -24.43
CA ILE A 99 10.11 0.77 -25.22
C ILE A 99 11.44 0.66 -25.98
N ASP A 100 12.21 -0.38 -25.66
CA ASP A 100 13.33 -0.80 -26.49
C ASP A 100 12.81 -1.89 -27.45
N PRO A 101 12.67 -1.61 -28.76
CA PRO A 101 12.18 -2.60 -29.70
C PRO A 101 13.07 -3.85 -29.79
N GLY A 102 14.37 -3.72 -29.46
CA GLY A 102 15.36 -4.79 -29.60
C GLY A 102 15.44 -5.40 -31.01
N LEU A 103 16.35 -6.34 -31.20
CA LEU A 103 16.43 -7.13 -32.45
C LEU A 103 15.65 -8.45 -32.37
N ASN A 104 15.57 -9.05 -31.18
CA ASN A 104 14.94 -10.36 -30.96
C ASN A 104 13.79 -10.30 -29.95
N HIS A 105 13.83 -9.36 -29.00
CA HIS A 105 12.82 -9.20 -27.95
C HIS A 105 12.59 -7.73 -27.67
N ILE A 106 11.33 -7.36 -27.47
CA ILE A 106 10.94 -6.03 -27.03
C ILE A 106 11.15 -5.95 -25.51
N GLY A 107 11.92 -4.96 -25.07
CA GLY A 107 12.03 -4.57 -23.67
C GLY A 107 11.07 -3.42 -23.37
N ILE A 108 10.37 -3.49 -22.25
CA ILE A 108 9.58 -2.35 -21.73
C ILE A 108 10.09 -2.04 -20.34
N VAL A 109 10.43 -0.77 -20.11
CA VAL A 109 10.65 -0.20 -18.78
C VAL A 109 9.54 0.80 -18.53
N VAL A 110 8.90 0.67 -17.37
CA VAL A 110 7.86 1.59 -16.93
C VAL A 110 8.43 2.40 -15.78
N PHE A 111 8.42 3.72 -15.93
CA PHE A 111 8.79 4.65 -14.88
C PHE A 111 7.54 5.31 -14.31
N LEU A 112 7.50 5.44 -12.99
CA LEU A 112 6.52 6.28 -12.29
C LEU A 112 7.29 7.42 -11.63
N ASP A 113 7.07 8.65 -12.09
CA ASP A 113 7.81 9.85 -11.68
C ASP A 113 9.34 9.61 -11.59
N ASP A 114 9.93 9.15 -12.70
CA ASP A 114 11.37 8.87 -12.85
C ASP A 114 11.96 7.75 -11.96
N TYR A 115 11.13 7.00 -11.22
CA TYR A 115 11.52 5.77 -10.51
C TYR A 115 11.21 4.51 -11.32
N PHE A 116 12.12 3.52 -11.31
CA PHE A 116 12.04 2.23 -12.02
C PHE A 116 12.10 1.01 -11.09
#